data_AF-A0A6G3WVM4-F1
#
_entry.id   AF-A0A6G3WVM4-F1
#
_cell.length_a   1.000
_cell.length_b   1.000
_cell.length_c   1.000
_cell.angle_alpha   90.00
_cell.angle_beta   90.00
_cell.angle_gamma   90.00
#
_symmetry.space_group_name_H-M   'P 1'
#
loop_
_entity.id
_entity.type
_entity.pdbx_description
1 polymer ?
#
loop_
_entity_poly.entity_id
_entity_poly.type
_entity_poly.pdbx_seq_one_letter_code
_entity_poly.pdbx_strand_id
1 'polypeptide(L)' 'MAQRPPARYEPYLDGLFTYCLSVLCDHEAATAALGDVLALAERRGRHVPEAPADRRAWLYALAR' A
#
# COMPACT_ATOMS: atom_id res chain seq x y z
N MET A 1 -13.13 11.82 -1.76
CA MET A 1 -12.43 12.03 -0.48
C MET A 1 -11.23 11.10 -0.48
N ALA A 2 -10.03 11.60 -0.79
CA ALA A 2 -8.82 10.80 -0.63
C ALA A 2 -8.56 10.67 0.87
N GLN A 3 -8.82 9.48 1.42
CA GLN A 3 -8.49 9.15 2.80
C GLN A 3 -6.98 9.33 2.92
N ARG A 4 -6.55 10.32 3.72
CA ARG A 4 -5.12 10.59 3.89
C ARG A 4 -4.52 9.36 4.55
N PRO A 5 -3.56 8.67 3.91
CA PRO A 5 -3.01 7.44 4.45
C PRO A 5 -2.46 7.75 5.85
N PRO A 6 -2.77 6.93 6.87
CA PRO A 6 -2.25 7.18 8.21
C PRO A 6 -0.71 7.16 8.15
N ALA A 7 -0.07 8.12 8.83
CA ALA A 7 1.37 8.41 8.79
C ALA A 7 2.29 7.18 8.92
N ARG A 8 1.78 6.12 9.55
CA ARG A 8 2.43 4.80 9.66
C ARG A 8 2.72 4.09 8.34
N TYR A 9 2.11 4.51 7.23
CA TYR A 9 2.34 3.91 5.91
C TYR A 9 3.25 4.74 5.00
N GLU A 10 3.51 6.01 5.32
CA GLU A 10 4.36 6.92 4.55
C GLU A 10 5.70 6.31 4.08
N PRO A 11 6.49 5.63 4.94
CA PRO A 11 7.77 5.06 4.51
C PRO A 11 7.66 3.84 3.58
N TYR A 12 6.45 3.33 3.32
CA TYR A 12 6.21 2.19 2.43
C TYR A 12 5.51 2.60 1.12
N LEU A 13 4.93 3.81 1.06
CA LEU A 13 4.20 4.29 -0.12
C LEU A 13 5.10 4.37 -1.35
N ASP A 14 6.29 4.95 -1.20
CA ASP A 14 7.22 5.17 -2.32
C ASP A 14 7.70 3.85 -2.93
N GLY A 15 7.95 2.84 -2.08
CA GLY A 15 8.34 1.50 -2.50
C GLY A 15 7.21 0.70 -3.14
N LEU A 16 5.97 0.83 -2.65
CA LEU A 16 4.80 0.18 -3.24
C LEU A 16 4.43 0.83 -4.57
N PHE A 17 4.48 2.16 -4.65
CA PHE A 17 4.23 2.91 -5.87
C PHE A 17 5.24 2.54 -6.96
N THR A 18 6.53 2.52 -6.61
CA THR A 18 7.61 2.12 -7.54
C THR A 18 7.42 0.68 -8.03
N TYR A 19 7.03 -0.23 -7.15
CA TYR A 19 6.72 -1.62 -7.53
C TYR A 19 5.53 -1.69 -8.50
N CYS A 20 4.41 -1.02 -8.18
CA CYS A 20 3.23 -0.98 -9.04
C CYS A 20 3.55 -0.35 -10.40
N LEU A 21 4.31 0.76 -10.42
CA LEU A 21 4.75 1.40 -11.66
C LEU A 21 5.64 0.49 -12.51
N SER A 22 6.52 -0.30 -11.87
CA SER A 22 7.39 -1.25 -12.57
C SER A 22 6.62 -2.41 -13.20
N VAL A 23 5.53 -2.86 -12.57
CA VAL A 23 4.70 -3.98 -13.07
C VAL A 23 3.67 -3.51 -14.09
N LEU A 24 3.04 -2.37 -13.86
CA LEU A 24 1.93 -1.87 -14.67
C LEU A 24 2.41 -0.95 -15.81
N CYS A 25 3.61 -0.36 -15.70
CA CYS A 25 4.15 0.63 -16.64
C CYS A 25 3.20 1.82 -16.93
N ASP A 26 2.25 2.07 -16.03
CA ASP A 26 1.25 3.12 -16.15
C ASP A 26 1.09 3.79 -14.78
N HIS A 27 1.19 5.12 -14.78
CA HIS A 27 1.17 5.93 -13.57
C HIS A 27 -0.22 5.98 -12.92
N GLU A 28 -1.27 6.08 -13.73
CA GLU A 28 -2.66 6.11 -13.25
C GLU A 28 -3.05 4.73 -12.71
N ALA A 29 -2.69 3.66 -13.42
CA ALA A 29 -2.92 2.30 -12.96
C ALA A 29 -2.15 2.01 -11.66
N ALA A 30 -0.90 2.47 -11.54
CA ALA A 30 -0.12 2.33 -10.31
C ALA A 30 -0.73 3.12 -9.14
N THR A 31 -1.25 4.32 -9.40
CA THR A 31 -1.92 5.13 -8.39
C THR A 31 -3.22 4.48 -7.92
N ALA A 32 -4.01 3.92 -8.85
CA ALA A 32 -5.23 3.19 -8.52
C ALA A 32 -4.94 1.92 -7.69
N ALA A 33 -3.96 1.11 -8.13
CA ALA A 33 -3.54 -0.09 -7.41
C ALA A 33 -3.02 0.23 -5.99
N LEU A 34 -2.23 1.31 -5.84
CA LEU A 34 -1.79 1.77 -4.53
C LEU A 34 -2.97 2.19 -3.63
N GLY A 35 -3.95 2.89 -4.20
CA GLY A 35 -5.19 3.27 -3.51
C GLY A 35 -5.98 2.06 -3.02
N ASP A 36 -6.11 1.02 -3.85
CA ASP A 36 -6.80 -0.21 -3.51
C ASP A 36 -6.10 -0.99 -2.39
N VAL A 37 -4.77 -1.08 -2.43
CA VAL A 37 -3.96 -1.70 -1.36
C VAL A 37 -4.18 -0.99 -0.03
N LEU A 38 -4.19 0.35 -0.03
CA LEU A 38 -4.43 1.14 1.17
C LEU A 38 -5.87 1.01 1.69
N ALA A 39 -6.87 1.05 0.80
CA ALA A 39 -8.27 0.83 1.17
C ALA A 39 -8.48 -0.57 1.76
N LEU A 40 -7.85 -1.58 1.18
CA LEU A 40 -7.87 -2.95 1.70
C LEU A 40 -7.17 -3.05 3.05
N ALA A 41 -6.07 -2.32 3.24
CA ALA A 41 -5.35 -2.27 4.50
C ALA A 41 -6.16 -1.58 5.61
N GLU A 42 -6.86 -0.48 5.30
CA GLU A 42 -7.76 0.19 6.23
C GLU A 42 -8.94 -0.69 6.63
N ARG A 43 -9.56 -1.39 5.67
CA ARG A 43 -10.60 -2.39 5.96
C ARG A 43 -10.10 -3.52 6.86
N ARG A 44 -8.83 -3.91 6.72
CA ARG A 44 -8.14 -4.89 7.57
C ARG A 44 -7.53 -4.28 8.83
N GLY A 45 -7.81 -3.02 9.17
CA GLY A 45 -7.20 -2.26 10.28
C GLY A 45 -7.17 -2.92 11.67
N ARG A 46 -7.96 -3.97 11.91
CA ARG A 46 -7.89 -4.81 13.13
C ARG A 46 -6.87 -5.96 13.09
N HIS A 47 -6.35 -6.32 11.92
CA HIS A 47 -5.41 -7.41 11.68
C HIS A 47 -4.06 -6.92 11.12
N VAL A 48 -3.78 -5.61 11.19
CA VAL A 48 -2.51 -5.06 10.71
C VAL A 48 -1.39 -5.50 11.66
N PRO A 49 -0.30 -6.08 11.15
CA PRO A 49 0.86 -6.40 11.99
C PRO A 49 1.42 -5.16 12.69
N GLU A 50 1.72 -5.28 13.97
CA GLU A 50 2.35 -4.21 14.76
C GLU A 50 3.83 -4.04 14.39
N ALA A 51 4.52 -5.15 14.09
CA ALA A 51 5.91 -5.13 13.69
C ALA A 51 6.10 -4.46 12.31
N PRO A 52 7.04 -3.52 12.17
CA PRO A 52 7.25 -2.78 10.92
C PRO A 52 7.74 -3.65 9.75
N ALA A 53 8.48 -4.73 10.04
CA ALA A 53 8.93 -5.69 9.02
C ALA A 53 7.74 -6.51 8.48
N ASP A 54 6.91 -7.04 9.37
CA ASP A 54 5.72 -7.82 9.00
C ASP A 54 4.69 -6.96 8.28
N ARG A 55 4.55 -5.69 8.69
CA ARG A 55 3.68 -4.72 8.00
C ARG A 55 4.15 -4.47 6.57
N ARG A 56 5.46 -4.31 6.35
CA ARG A 56 6.03 -4.14 5.01
C ARG A 56 5.75 -5.38 4.16
N ALA A 57 6.02 -6.58 4.68
CA ALA A 57 5.75 -7.84 3.98
C ALA A 57 4.26 -8.03 3.67
N TRP A 58 3.38 -7.70 4.61
CA TRP A 58 1.93 -7.77 4.44
C TRP A 58 1.41 -6.80 3.38
N LEU A 59 1.94 -5.56 3.32
CA LEU A 59 1.59 -4.60 2.28
C LEU A 59 2.02 -5.07 0.88
N TYR A 60 3.24 -5.61 0.74
CA TYR A 60 3.68 -6.21 -0.52
C TYR A 60 2.81 -7.42 -0.92
N ALA A 61 2.37 -8.22 0.06
CA ALA A 61 1.44 -9.32 -0.17
C ALA A 61 -0.01 -8.89 -0.50
N LEU A 62 -0.36 -7.62 -0.31
CA LEU A 62 -1.64 -7.06 -0.77
C LEU A 62 -1.53 -6.47 -2.19
N ALA A 63 -0.32 -6.10 -2.62
CA ALA A 63 -0.06 -5.54 -3.94
C ALA A 63 0.14 -6.60 -5.05
N ARG A 64 0.10 -7.89 -4.70
CA ARG A 64 0.11 -9.04 -5.63
C ARG A 64 -1.31 -9.41 -6.07
#